data_AF-A0AAW5C5U1-F1
#
_entry.id   AF-A0AAW5C5U1-F1
#
_cell.length_a   1.000
_cell.length_b   1.000
_cell.length_c   1.000
_cell.angle_alpha   90.00
_cell.angle_beta   90.00
_cell.angle_gamma   90.00
#
_symmetry.space_group_name_H-M   'P 1'
#
loop_
_entity.id
_entity.type
_entity.pdbx_description
1 polymer ?
#
loop_
_entity_poly.entity_id
_entity_poly.type
_entity_poly.pdbx_seq_one_letter_code
_entity_poly.pdbx_strand_id
1 'polypeptide(L)'
;MGTAGAAFEYPINTSERGLAPEFKVAPYVGVSMARPGNGNTALFYDTDNRRFVGWSTGTTDNSKQILSPLQDPEEALFSFKTGMELIYMESTRFSNGLVYAILQDQNGQRHIYGINMGGNGFVQESKYENLQAPGFDQASRFAFHSQFPFLFYAEGNKVHMYNLATNTTYESVITLPSTSEVTFLKFNLYQQPLLTLLNDQSEEFMARQFELMVGSYDKNSTDNNGGTLGFYKIDGINNKVSKRTEYSGFARIADVVYRERR
;
A
#
# COMPACT_ATOMS: atom_id res chain seq x y z
N MET A 1 -30.54 -17.84 5.08
CA MET A 1 -29.79 -17.82 3.81
C MET A 1 -29.63 -16.37 3.39
N GLY A 2 -28.52 -15.73 3.77
CA GLY A 2 -28.24 -14.33 3.42
C GLY A 2 -27.57 -14.29 2.05
N THR A 3 -28.23 -13.71 1.07
CA THR A 3 -27.70 -13.49 -0.27
C THR A 3 -26.50 -12.54 -0.20
N ALA A 4 -25.30 -13.07 -0.39
CA ALA A 4 -24.03 -12.36 -0.39
C ALA A 4 -23.84 -11.39 -1.59
N GLY A 5 -24.91 -11.02 -2.29
CA GLY A 5 -24.88 -10.15 -3.48
C GLY A 5 -25.17 -8.67 -3.22
N ALA A 6 -25.90 -8.32 -2.16
CA ALA A 6 -26.42 -6.97 -1.96
C ALA A 6 -25.38 -5.93 -1.49
N ALA A 7 -24.13 -6.34 -1.22
CA ALA A 7 -23.07 -5.43 -0.78
C ALA A 7 -22.51 -4.55 -1.92
N PHE A 8 -22.82 -4.86 -3.18
CA PHE A 8 -22.34 -4.12 -4.35
C PHE A 8 -23.37 -3.16 -4.95
N GLU A 9 -24.58 -3.06 -4.39
CA GLU A 9 -25.68 -2.36 -5.06
C GLU A 9 -25.78 -0.87 -4.71
N TYR A 10 -25.15 -0.43 -3.60
CA TYR A 10 -25.31 0.96 -3.13
C TYR A 10 -23.96 1.69 -3.02
N PRO A 11 -23.86 2.91 -3.57
CA PRO A 11 -22.72 3.77 -3.33
C PRO A 11 -22.63 4.09 -1.83
N ILE A 12 -21.41 4.03 -1.28
CA ILE A 12 -21.14 4.31 0.14
C ILE A 12 -20.45 5.65 0.35
N ASN A 13 -20.01 6.32 -0.72
CA ASN A 13 -19.43 7.66 -0.68
C ASN A 13 -20.50 8.75 -0.55
N THR A 14 -21.33 8.60 0.48
CA THR A 14 -22.40 9.49 0.89
C THR A 14 -22.44 9.55 2.42
N SER A 15 -22.96 10.65 2.95
CA SER A 15 -23.18 10.86 4.38
C SER A 15 -24.47 10.20 4.90
N GLU A 16 -25.41 9.88 4.01
CA GLU A 16 -26.69 9.25 4.37
C GLU A 16 -27.00 8.04 3.49
N ARG A 17 -27.58 7.01 4.13
CA ARG A 17 -27.90 5.75 3.46
C ARG A 17 -28.84 5.96 2.28
N GLY A 18 -28.45 5.44 1.11
CA GLY A 18 -29.31 5.38 -0.08
C GLY A 18 -29.31 6.65 -0.94
N LEU A 19 -28.52 7.67 -0.58
CA LEU A 19 -28.31 8.82 -1.43
C LEU A 19 -27.31 8.52 -2.55
N ALA A 20 -27.29 9.41 -3.55
CA ALA A 20 -26.27 9.42 -4.58
C ALA A 20 -24.88 9.76 -3.97
N PRO A 21 -23.78 9.34 -4.62
CA PRO A 21 -22.43 9.77 -4.27
C PRO A 21 -22.30 11.29 -4.08
N GLU A 22 -21.75 11.71 -2.95
CA GLU A 22 -21.51 13.13 -2.63
C GLU A 22 -20.09 13.58 -2.97
N PHE A 23 -19.13 12.65 -2.98
CA PHE A 23 -17.71 12.93 -3.18
C PHE A 23 -16.98 11.77 -3.83
N LYS A 24 -15.87 12.06 -4.51
CA LYS A 24 -14.97 11.05 -5.09
C LYS A 24 -14.01 10.51 -4.04
N VAL A 25 -13.86 9.19 -4.02
CA VAL A 25 -12.82 8.52 -3.22
C VAL A 25 -11.64 8.11 -4.09
N ALA A 26 -10.43 8.20 -3.55
CA ALA A 26 -9.23 7.71 -4.20
C ALA A 26 -9.32 6.18 -4.41
N PRO A 27 -8.64 5.61 -5.42
CA PRO A 27 -8.72 4.18 -5.75
C PRO A 27 -7.88 3.30 -4.80
N TYR A 28 -7.91 3.61 -3.51
CA TYR A 28 -7.18 2.91 -2.47
C TYR A 28 -8.11 2.61 -1.30
N VAL A 29 -7.97 1.41 -0.73
CA VAL A 29 -8.71 0.99 0.46
C VAL A 29 -7.68 0.54 1.50
N GLY A 30 -7.61 1.26 2.61
CA GLY A 30 -6.74 0.95 3.74
C GLY A 30 -7.46 0.03 4.72
N VAL A 31 -6.86 -1.11 5.04
CA VAL A 31 -7.40 -2.08 6.01
C VAL A 31 -6.25 -2.68 6.81
N SER A 32 -6.56 -3.29 7.96
CA SER A 32 -5.54 -4.09 8.64
C SER A 32 -5.26 -5.37 7.83
N MET A 33 -3.99 -5.57 7.47
CA MET A 33 -3.50 -6.82 6.90
C MET A 33 -2.97 -7.79 7.96
N ALA A 34 -3.16 -7.50 9.26
CA ALA A 34 -2.66 -8.34 10.35
C ALA A 34 -3.13 -9.80 10.23
N ARG A 35 -2.33 -10.72 10.79
CA ARG A 35 -2.65 -12.15 10.83
C ARG A 35 -2.40 -12.71 12.24
N PRO A 36 -3.41 -13.28 12.91
CA PRO A 36 -4.83 -13.37 12.49
C PRO A 36 -5.46 -11.99 12.26
N GLY A 37 -6.47 -11.92 11.39
CA GLY A 37 -7.15 -10.66 11.05
C GLY A 37 -7.74 -10.01 12.30
N ASN A 38 -7.47 -8.72 12.48
CA ASN A 38 -7.83 -7.98 13.70
C ASN A 38 -8.60 -6.68 13.43
N GLY A 39 -8.88 -6.32 12.18
CA GLY A 39 -9.54 -5.06 11.81
C GLY A 39 -11.00 -5.27 11.41
N ASN A 40 -11.83 -4.27 11.70
CA ASN A 40 -13.27 -4.28 11.38
C ASN A 40 -13.72 -2.98 10.66
N THR A 41 -12.77 -2.21 10.14
CA THR A 41 -12.96 -0.93 9.47
C THR A 41 -12.15 -0.85 8.18
N ALA A 42 -12.52 0.09 7.31
CA ALA A 42 -11.79 0.41 6.10
C ALA A 42 -11.60 1.93 5.97
N LEU A 43 -10.40 2.33 5.59
CA LEU A 43 -9.97 3.70 5.41
C LEU A 43 -10.02 4.05 3.93
N PHE A 44 -10.57 5.21 3.64
CA PHE A 44 -10.65 5.79 2.31
C PHE A 44 -10.17 7.24 2.36
N TYR A 45 -9.98 7.82 1.18
CA TYR A 45 -9.61 9.22 1.05
C TYR A 45 -10.58 9.94 0.12
N ASP A 46 -11.29 10.91 0.65
CA ASP A 46 -12.16 11.83 -0.08
C ASP A 46 -11.26 12.85 -0.80
N THR A 47 -11.21 12.73 -2.12
CA THR A 47 -10.34 13.53 -3.00
C THR A 47 -10.88 14.93 -3.26
N ASP A 48 -12.21 15.11 -3.21
CA ASP A 48 -12.83 16.41 -3.44
C ASP A 48 -12.63 17.32 -2.21
N ASN A 49 -12.77 16.77 -1.00
CA ASN A 49 -12.62 17.51 0.25
C ASN A 49 -11.25 17.34 0.93
N ARG A 50 -10.34 16.56 0.32
CA ARG A 50 -8.96 16.31 0.79
C ARG A 50 -8.88 15.90 2.25
N ARG A 51 -9.53 14.77 2.56
CA ARG A 51 -9.64 14.24 3.92
C ARG A 51 -9.74 12.72 3.93
N PHE A 52 -9.36 12.11 5.04
CA PHE A 52 -9.65 10.71 5.30
C PHE A 52 -11.11 10.52 5.72
N VAL A 53 -11.71 9.44 5.22
CA VAL A 53 -13.07 9.02 5.58
C VAL A 53 -13.05 7.51 5.89
N GLY A 54 -13.93 7.08 6.79
CA GLY A 54 -13.96 5.73 7.30
C GLY A 54 -15.25 5.00 7.00
N TRP A 55 -15.13 3.72 6.68
CA TRP A 55 -16.20 2.73 6.72
C TRP A 55 -16.02 1.83 7.95
N SER A 56 -17.11 1.41 8.59
CA SER A 56 -17.07 0.49 9.73
C SER A 56 -18.14 -0.58 9.65
N THR A 57 -17.78 -1.81 10.07
CA THR A 57 -18.68 -2.96 10.20
C THR A 57 -19.76 -2.83 11.29
N GLY A 58 -19.96 -1.63 11.86
CA GLY A 58 -20.80 -1.34 13.03
C GLY A 58 -22.15 -2.07 13.09
N THR A 59 -22.75 -2.12 14.28
CA THR A 59 -23.93 -2.96 14.57
C THR A 59 -25.24 -2.51 13.89
N THR A 60 -25.24 -1.39 13.17
CA THR A 60 -26.42 -0.85 12.49
C THR A 60 -26.26 -0.87 10.97
N ASP A 61 -27.37 -0.95 10.23
CA ASP A 61 -27.35 -0.96 8.77
C ASP A 61 -26.78 0.33 8.17
N ASN A 62 -26.93 1.47 8.87
CA ASN A 62 -26.45 2.77 8.40
C ASN A 62 -24.93 2.83 8.35
N SER A 63 -24.23 2.35 9.39
CA SER A 63 -22.75 2.35 9.44
C SER A 63 -22.11 1.53 8.31
N LYS A 64 -22.84 0.57 7.73
CA LYS A 64 -22.35 -0.28 6.65
C LYS A 64 -22.51 0.32 5.25
N GLN A 65 -23.27 1.41 5.10
CA GLN A 65 -23.64 1.98 3.80
C GLN A 65 -23.24 3.45 3.62
N ILE A 66 -22.40 3.99 4.49
CA ILE A 66 -21.90 5.37 4.41
C ILE A 66 -20.39 5.41 4.64
N LEU A 67 -19.79 6.55 4.28
CA LEU A 67 -18.41 6.90 4.61
C LEU A 67 -18.42 8.15 5.50
N SER A 68 -17.91 8.01 6.71
CA SER A 68 -17.91 9.08 7.70
C SER A 68 -16.57 9.82 7.71
N PRO A 69 -16.55 11.16 7.65
CA PRO A 69 -15.33 11.93 7.91
C PRO A 69 -14.72 11.58 9.27
N LEU A 70 -13.44 11.23 9.27
CA LEU A 70 -12.73 10.94 10.51
C LEU A 70 -12.53 12.22 11.31
N GLN A 71 -12.67 12.10 12.64
CA GLN A 71 -12.44 13.21 13.57
C GLN A 71 -11.02 13.12 14.12
N ASP A 72 -10.39 14.28 14.28
CA ASP A 72 -9.08 14.36 14.90
C ASP A 72 -9.21 14.00 16.39
N PRO A 73 -8.32 13.16 16.94
CA PRO A 73 -8.27 12.94 18.38
C PRO A 73 -7.80 14.21 19.11
N GLU A 74 -8.01 14.28 20.43
CA GLU A 74 -7.62 15.44 21.24
C GLU A 74 -6.12 15.77 21.10
N GLU A 75 -5.28 14.73 21.16
CA GLU A 75 -3.83 14.83 20.96
C GLU A 75 -3.46 14.33 19.55
N ALA A 76 -3.85 15.09 18.53
CA ALA A 76 -3.64 14.73 17.13
C ALA A 76 -2.16 14.85 16.70
N LEU A 77 -1.62 13.79 16.10
CA LEU A 77 -0.34 13.83 15.38
C LEU A 77 -0.47 14.61 14.07
N PHE A 78 -1.61 14.49 13.40
CA PHE A 78 -1.97 15.20 12.17
C PHE A 78 -3.49 15.35 12.08
N SER A 79 -3.96 16.22 11.18
CA SER A 79 -5.40 16.29 10.88
C SER A 79 -5.78 15.25 9.83
N PHE A 80 -6.88 14.53 10.04
CA PHE A 80 -7.51 13.71 9.01
C PHE A 80 -8.10 14.56 7.88
N LYS A 81 -8.39 15.85 8.11
CA LYS A 81 -8.69 16.83 7.06
C LYS A 81 -7.38 17.47 6.58
N THR A 82 -6.60 16.70 5.83
CA THR A 82 -5.22 17.03 5.50
C THR A 82 -5.09 18.27 4.61
N GLY A 83 -6.06 18.55 3.73
CA GLY A 83 -5.94 19.58 2.69
C GLY A 83 -4.95 19.24 1.55
N MET A 84 -4.41 18.02 1.57
CA MET A 84 -3.37 17.52 0.65
C MET A 84 -3.94 16.62 -0.44
N GLU A 85 -3.17 16.38 -1.50
CA GLU A 85 -3.48 15.36 -2.50
C GLU A 85 -2.97 14.00 -2.02
N LEU A 86 -3.79 12.94 -2.14
CA LEU A 86 -3.31 11.58 -1.88
C LEU A 86 -2.62 11.03 -3.14
N ILE A 87 -1.33 10.74 -3.03
CA ILE A 87 -0.52 10.16 -4.10
C ILE A 87 -0.64 8.63 -4.11
N TYR A 88 -0.53 8.01 -2.93
CA TYR A 88 -0.52 6.57 -2.78
C TYR A 88 -0.97 6.16 -1.38
N MET A 89 -1.65 5.01 -1.27
CA MET A 89 -1.99 4.43 0.03
C MET A 89 -1.91 2.91 -0.03
N GLU A 90 -1.29 2.29 0.97
CA GLU A 90 -1.06 0.84 1.02
C GLU A 90 -1.26 0.29 2.43
N SER A 91 -1.92 -0.87 2.48
CA SER A 91 -2.11 -1.64 3.72
C SER A 91 -0.92 -2.55 3.96
N THR A 92 -0.40 -2.57 5.19
CA THR A 92 0.72 -3.44 5.57
C THR A 92 0.39 -4.30 6.77
N ARG A 93 1.20 -5.36 6.98
CA ARG A 93 1.19 -6.10 8.26
C ARG A 93 1.99 -5.41 9.36
N PHE A 94 2.76 -4.37 9.01
CA PHE A 94 3.59 -3.67 9.96
C PHE A 94 2.73 -3.11 11.10
N SER A 95 3.27 -3.10 12.31
CA SER A 95 2.59 -2.61 13.51
C SER A 95 1.16 -3.13 13.71
N ASN A 96 0.91 -4.41 13.40
CA ASN A 96 -0.41 -5.05 13.54
C ASN A 96 -1.53 -4.44 12.68
N GLY A 97 -1.20 -3.90 11.51
CA GLY A 97 -2.21 -3.45 10.52
C GLY A 97 -2.09 -1.97 10.14
N LEU A 98 -0.87 -1.45 10.04
CA LEU A 98 -0.63 -0.07 9.67
C LEU A 98 -0.88 0.17 8.17
N VAL A 99 -1.64 1.20 7.87
CA VAL A 99 -1.81 1.75 6.53
C VAL A 99 -0.92 2.98 6.40
N TYR A 100 -0.09 3.00 5.36
CA TYR A 100 0.70 4.18 5.01
C TYR A 100 0.01 4.95 3.88
N ALA A 101 -0.04 6.27 4.00
CA ALA A 101 -0.55 7.19 3.00
C ALA A 101 0.54 8.22 2.64
N ILE A 102 0.87 8.33 1.36
CA ILE A 102 1.75 9.36 0.81
C ILE A 102 0.85 10.52 0.35
N LEU A 103 1.03 11.68 0.97
CA LEU A 103 0.25 12.89 0.74
C LEU A 103 1.16 13.98 0.18
N GLN A 104 0.67 14.79 -0.75
CA GLN A 104 1.39 15.91 -1.34
C GLN A 104 0.70 17.23 -1.01
N ASP A 105 1.46 18.16 -0.45
CA ASP A 105 0.95 19.50 -0.15
C ASP A 105 0.95 20.42 -1.38
N GLN A 106 0.48 21.64 -1.20
CA GLN A 106 0.35 22.63 -2.27
C GLN A 106 1.70 23.11 -2.82
N ASN A 107 2.79 22.91 -2.08
CA ASN A 107 4.15 23.24 -2.51
C ASN A 107 4.82 22.07 -3.25
N GLY A 108 4.12 20.95 -3.43
CA GLY A 108 4.66 19.74 -4.03
C GLY A 108 5.48 18.88 -3.06
N GLN A 109 5.57 19.25 -1.78
CA GLN A 109 6.28 18.46 -0.79
C GLN A 109 5.42 17.27 -0.37
N ARG A 110 6.05 16.09 -0.30
CA ARG A 110 5.40 14.85 0.12
C ARG A 110 5.64 14.54 1.60
N HIS A 111 4.59 14.03 2.23
CA HIS A 111 4.50 13.62 3.62
C HIS A 111 3.97 12.19 3.69
N ILE A 112 4.33 11.43 4.73
CA ILE A 112 3.83 10.06 4.92
C ILE A 112 3.12 9.97 6.26
N TYR A 113 1.83 9.61 6.24
CA TYR A 113 1.04 9.38 7.44
C TYR A 113 0.80 7.88 7.60
N GLY A 114 1.00 7.36 8.81
CA GLY A 114 0.66 6.01 9.20
C GLY A 114 -0.57 5.99 10.08
N ILE A 115 -1.60 5.25 9.66
CA ILE A 115 -2.88 5.10 10.35
C ILE A 115 -3.09 3.62 10.67
N ASN A 116 -3.11 3.26 11.94
CA ASN A 116 -3.32 1.88 12.37
C ASN A 116 -4.80 1.49 12.21
N MET A 117 -5.02 0.38 11.51
CA MET A 117 -6.34 -0.15 11.19
C MET A 117 -6.70 -1.41 11.97
N GLY A 118 -5.89 -1.79 12.97
CA GLY A 118 -6.20 -2.87 13.90
C GLY A 118 -7.32 -2.51 14.88
N GLY A 119 -8.08 -3.50 15.33
CA GLY A 119 -9.26 -3.28 16.18
C GLY A 119 -10.29 -2.44 15.46
N ASN A 120 -10.73 -1.36 16.10
CA ASN A 120 -11.66 -0.37 15.53
C ASN A 120 -10.99 0.59 14.51
N GLY A 121 -9.67 0.52 14.36
CA GLY A 121 -8.89 1.28 13.39
C GLY A 121 -8.89 2.81 13.61
N PHE A 122 -8.45 3.53 12.58
CA PHE A 122 -8.36 4.99 12.52
C PHE A 122 -7.45 5.63 13.60
N VAL A 123 -6.47 4.90 14.11
CA VAL A 123 -5.53 5.43 15.10
C VAL A 123 -4.34 6.06 14.39
N GLN A 124 -4.08 7.33 14.64
CA GLN A 124 -2.89 8.01 14.12
C GLN A 124 -1.66 7.41 14.82
N GLU A 125 -0.74 6.82 14.06
CA GLU A 125 0.42 6.13 14.64
C GLU A 125 1.74 6.81 14.28
N SER A 126 1.86 7.32 13.07
CA SER A 126 3.12 7.94 12.63
C SER A 126 2.90 9.06 11.63
N LYS A 127 3.84 10.01 11.66
CA LYS A 127 3.90 11.15 10.75
C LYS A 127 5.36 11.37 10.36
N TYR A 128 5.63 11.38 9.06
CA TYR A 128 6.96 11.62 8.52
C TYR A 128 6.90 12.82 7.57
N GLU A 129 7.66 13.85 7.93
CA GLU A 129 7.83 15.10 7.19
C GLU A 129 9.34 15.34 6.98
N ASN A 130 9.71 16.28 6.09
CA ASN A 130 11.12 16.64 5.83
C ASN A 130 11.98 15.40 5.46
N LEU A 131 11.45 14.59 4.56
CA LEU A 131 12.04 13.31 4.15
C LEU A 131 13.33 13.55 3.37
N GLN A 132 14.43 12.90 3.78
CA GLN A 132 15.70 12.91 3.04
C GLN A 132 15.67 11.84 1.95
N ALA A 133 14.79 12.02 0.95
CA ALA A 133 14.50 11.05 -0.11
C ALA A 133 14.58 11.69 -1.51
N PRO A 134 15.76 11.75 -2.13
CA PRO A 134 15.95 12.32 -3.47
C PRO A 134 15.05 11.67 -4.52
N GLY A 135 14.40 12.47 -5.37
CA GLY A 135 13.51 11.99 -6.43
C GLY A 135 12.17 11.42 -5.94
N PHE A 136 11.94 11.35 -4.62
CA PHE A 136 10.68 10.87 -4.04
C PHE A 136 9.49 11.76 -4.40
N ASP A 137 9.70 13.06 -4.65
CA ASP A 137 8.70 14.03 -5.08
C ASP A 137 8.17 13.76 -6.50
N GLN A 138 8.97 13.13 -7.36
CA GLN A 138 8.58 12.78 -8.74
C GLN A 138 8.22 11.30 -8.92
N ALA A 139 8.52 10.46 -7.93
CA ALA A 139 8.22 9.03 -7.98
C ALA A 139 6.71 8.77 -8.15
N SER A 140 6.36 7.66 -8.80
CA SER A 140 4.96 7.24 -8.98
C SER A 140 4.74 5.76 -8.73
N ARG A 141 5.77 5.04 -8.27
CA ARG A 141 5.70 3.63 -7.87
C ARG A 141 6.28 3.52 -6.49
N PHE A 142 5.54 2.85 -5.61
CA PHE A 142 5.85 2.75 -4.20
C PHE A 142 5.54 1.35 -3.70
N ALA A 143 6.21 0.93 -2.65
CA ALA A 143 5.83 -0.25 -1.87
C ALA A 143 6.30 -0.08 -0.42
N PHE A 144 5.43 -0.36 0.55
CA PHE A 144 5.81 -0.36 1.96
C PHE A 144 6.08 -1.79 2.47
N HIS A 145 7.18 -1.98 3.20
CA HIS A 145 7.52 -3.28 3.74
C HIS A 145 6.58 -3.67 4.90
N SER A 146 6.18 -4.93 4.95
CA SER A 146 5.22 -5.43 5.95
C SER A 146 5.83 -5.90 7.27
N GLN A 147 7.16 -5.84 7.42
CA GLN A 147 7.87 -6.20 8.67
C GLN A 147 8.86 -5.12 9.14
N PHE A 148 9.21 -4.17 8.27
CA PHE A 148 10.23 -3.17 8.54
C PHE A 148 9.66 -1.80 8.15
N PRO A 149 10.07 -0.70 8.79
CA PRO A 149 9.58 0.64 8.48
C PRO A 149 10.27 1.18 7.21
N PHE A 150 10.19 0.44 6.10
CA PHE A 150 10.84 0.78 4.84
C PHE A 150 9.81 1.14 3.78
N LEU A 151 10.10 2.21 3.06
CA LEU A 151 9.47 2.58 1.81
C LEU A 151 10.43 2.25 0.66
N PHE A 152 9.91 1.66 -0.40
CA PHE A 152 10.61 1.54 -1.68
C PHE A 152 9.92 2.45 -2.68
N TYR A 153 10.70 3.20 -3.46
CA TYR A 153 10.16 4.06 -4.51
C TYR A 153 11.04 4.01 -5.76
N ALA A 154 10.41 4.20 -6.92
CA ALA A 154 11.12 4.15 -8.19
C ALA A 154 11.45 5.55 -8.74
N GLU A 155 12.64 5.67 -9.30
CA GLU A 155 13.10 6.83 -10.07
C GLU A 155 13.67 6.30 -11.41
N GLY A 156 12.85 6.36 -12.47
CA GLY A 156 13.22 5.85 -13.79
C GLY A 156 13.48 4.33 -13.79
N ASN A 157 14.75 3.95 -13.98
CA ASN A 157 15.22 2.55 -13.98
C ASN A 157 15.80 2.10 -12.63
N LYS A 158 15.70 2.94 -11.60
CA LYS A 158 16.25 2.68 -10.26
C LYS A 158 15.13 2.51 -9.24
N VAL A 159 15.40 1.68 -8.23
CA VAL A 159 14.60 1.60 -7.01
C VAL A 159 15.48 2.03 -5.84
N HIS A 160 14.96 2.94 -5.04
CA HIS A 160 15.55 3.41 -3.80
C HIS A 160 14.82 2.77 -2.62
N MET A 161 15.52 2.61 -1.50
CA MET A 161 14.93 2.21 -0.23
C MET A 161 15.10 3.34 0.78
N TYR A 162 14.03 3.73 1.44
CA TYR A 162 14.02 4.76 2.46
C TYR A 162 13.58 4.16 3.79
N ASN A 163 14.41 4.33 4.82
CA ASN A 163 14.13 3.88 6.18
C ASN A 163 13.40 5.00 6.94
N LEU A 164 12.11 4.79 7.19
CA LEU A 164 11.24 5.75 7.89
C LEU A 164 11.67 5.98 9.34
N ALA A 165 12.26 4.97 9.99
CA ALA A 165 12.67 5.09 11.40
C ALA A 165 13.95 5.93 11.59
N THR A 166 14.84 5.94 10.58
CA THR A 166 16.13 6.66 10.68
C THR A 166 16.22 7.88 9.77
N ASN A 167 15.17 8.17 8.98
CA ASN A 167 15.17 9.22 7.94
C ASN A 167 16.40 9.09 7.01
N THR A 168 16.67 7.87 6.53
CA THR A 168 17.85 7.57 5.71
C THR A 168 17.45 6.95 4.38
N THR A 169 17.98 7.48 3.28
CA THR A 169 17.86 6.87 1.95
C THR A 169 19.07 6.01 1.62
N TYR A 170 18.78 4.79 1.15
CA TYR A 170 19.72 3.91 0.48
C TYR A 170 19.40 3.99 -1.01
N GLU A 171 20.22 4.74 -1.73
CA GLU A 171 19.97 5.01 -3.14
C GLU A 171 20.30 3.79 -4.02
N SER A 172 19.52 3.62 -5.09
CA SER A 172 19.78 2.67 -6.18
C SER A 172 20.02 1.23 -5.70
N VAL A 173 19.33 0.80 -4.63
CA VAL A 173 19.39 -0.58 -4.12
C VAL A 173 19.03 -1.62 -5.18
N ILE A 174 18.29 -1.21 -6.21
CA ILE A 174 18.14 -1.95 -7.47
C ILE A 174 18.37 -0.96 -8.62
N THR A 175 19.23 -1.34 -9.57
CA THR A 175 19.42 -0.64 -10.84
C THR A 175 19.13 -1.59 -11.99
N LEU A 176 18.15 -1.25 -12.82
CA LEU A 176 17.78 -1.99 -14.02
C LEU A 176 18.58 -1.47 -15.23
N PRO A 177 18.56 -2.15 -16.39
CA PRO A 177 19.14 -1.60 -17.61
C PRO A 177 18.61 -0.19 -17.92
N SER A 178 19.43 0.67 -18.50
CA SER A 178 19.07 2.08 -18.76
C SER A 178 17.93 2.25 -19.77
N THR A 179 17.66 1.23 -20.59
CA THR A 179 16.55 1.18 -21.54
C THR A 179 15.23 0.78 -20.86
N SER A 180 15.30 0.21 -19.65
CA SER A 180 14.13 -0.21 -18.89
C SER A 180 13.56 0.93 -18.04
N GLU A 181 12.27 0.83 -17.74
CA GLU A 181 11.61 1.61 -16.69
C GLU A 181 11.02 0.67 -15.63
N VAL A 182 10.97 1.10 -14.38
CA VAL A 182 10.21 0.40 -13.34
C VAL A 182 8.72 0.66 -13.57
N THR A 183 7.94 -0.40 -13.73
CA THR A 183 6.51 -0.32 -14.06
C THR A 183 5.60 -0.62 -12.87
N PHE A 184 6.06 -1.39 -11.89
CA PHE A 184 5.37 -1.56 -10.61
C PHE A 184 6.35 -2.00 -9.50
N LEU A 185 5.99 -1.67 -8.26
CA LEU A 185 6.62 -2.15 -7.03
C LEU A 185 5.52 -2.73 -6.14
N LYS A 186 5.76 -3.89 -5.51
CA LYS A 186 4.76 -4.54 -4.65
C LYS A 186 5.41 -5.49 -3.66
N PHE A 187 4.88 -5.53 -2.44
CA PHE A 187 4.97 -6.72 -1.57
C PHE A 187 3.67 -7.48 -1.67
N ASN A 188 3.74 -8.80 -1.84
CA ASN A 188 2.52 -9.59 -1.97
C ASN A 188 2.37 -10.56 -0.81
N LEU A 189 1.63 -10.12 0.20
CA LEU A 189 1.24 -10.97 1.32
C LEU A 189 0.37 -12.12 0.83
N TYR A 190 0.57 -13.31 1.40
CA TYR A 190 -0.34 -14.44 1.16
C TYR A 190 -1.74 -14.08 1.62
N GLN A 191 -2.75 -14.44 0.84
CA GLN A 191 -4.17 -14.16 1.06
C GLN A 191 -4.84 -15.20 1.99
N GLN A 192 -4.24 -16.39 2.18
CA GLN A 192 -4.78 -17.40 3.11
C GLN A 192 -4.95 -16.83 4.52
N PRO A 193 -6.15 -16.89 5.12
CA PRO A 193 -6.37 -16.36 6.47
C PRO A 193 -5.55 -17.13 7.52
N LEU A 194 -5.35 -18.43 7.30
CA LEU A 194 -4.53 -19.30 8.13
C LEU A 194 -3.38 -19.85 7.28
N LEU A 195 -2.15 -19.41 7.58
CA LEU A 195 -0.96 -19.86 6.85
C LEU A 195 -0.75 -21.36 6.98
N THR A 196 -1.13 -21.96 8.12
CA THR A 196 -1.01 -23.40 8.40
C THR A 196 -1.80 -24.30 7.44
N LEU A 197 -2.69 -23.74 6.61
CA LEU A 197 -3.45 -24.47 5.60
C LEU A 197 -2.72 -24.54 4.24
N LEU A 198 -1.54 -23.94 4.11
CA LEU A 198 -0.73 -24.02 2.90
C LEU A 198 0.05 -25.34 2.87
N ASN A 199 0.21 -25.93 1.68
CA ASN A 199 0.94 -27.20 1.52
C ASN A 199 2.43 -27.08 1.86
N ASP A 200 3.00 -25.89 1.71
CA ASP A 200 4.40 -25.61 2.02
C ASP A 200 4.44 -24.65 3.21
N GLN A 201 5.09 -25.11 4.28
CA GLN A 201 5.30 -24.36 5.53
C GLN A 201 6.78 -24.03 5.75
N SER A 202 7.64 -24.24 4.75
CA SER A 202 9.06 -23.96 4.88
C SER A 202 9.31 -22.46 5.12
N GLU A 203 10.38 -22.16 5.87
CA GLU A 203 10.77 -20.77 6.16
C GLU A 203 11.00 -19.98 4.87
N GLU A 204 11.64 -20.60 3.87
CA GLU A 204 11.85 -19.98 2.57
C GLU A 204 10.52 -19.61 1.90
N PHE A 205 9.56 -20.54 1.89
CA PHE A 205 8.25 -20.28 1.32
C PHE A 205 7.51 -19.19 2.09
N MET A 206 7.58 -19.17 3.42
CA MET A 206 6.93 -18.13 4.22
C MET A 206 7.57 -16.75 4.04
N ALA A 207 8.88 -16.70 3.79
CA ALA A 207 9.62 -15.46 3.55
C ALA A 207 9.26 -14.78 2.22
N ARG A 208 8.80 -15.54 1.20
CA ARG A 208 8.46 -15.00 -0.14
C ARG A 208 7.41 -13.88 -0.14
N GLN A 209 6.55 -13.83 0.88
CA GLN A 209 5.53 -12.80 1.01
C GLN A 209 6.12 -11.42 1.39
N PHE A 210 7.38 -11.39 1.83
CA PHE A 210 8.14 -10.21 2.22
C PHE A 210 9.25 -9.88 1.21
N GLU A 211 9.25 -10.51 0.05
CA GLU A 211 10.13 -10.12 -1.05
C GLU A 211 9.51 -8.97 -1.84
N LEU A 212 10.35 -8.00 -2.21
CA LEU A 212 9.95 -6.92 -3.10
C LEU A 212 9.84 -7.50 -4.51
N MET A 213 8.66 -7.35 -5.12
CA MET A 213 8.45 -7.60 -6.54
C MET A 213 8.67 -6.31 -7.31
N VAL A 214 9.52 -6.37 -8.33
CA VAL A 214 9.80 -5.26 -9.23
C VAL A 214 9.44 -5.67 -10.64
N GLY A 215 8.42 -5.03 -11.19
CA GLY A 215 8.14 -5.09 -12.62
C GLY A 215 8.91 -4.04 -13.37
N SER A 216 9.36 -4.41 -14.55
CA SER A 216 10.05 -3.50 -15.46
C SER A 216 9.65 -3.75 -16.90
N TYR A 217 9.85 -2.76 -17.74
CA TYR A 217 9.62 -2.87 -19.18
C TYR A 217 10.77 -2.22 -19.95
N ASP A 218 11.39 -2.98 -20.86
CA ASP A 218 12.36 -2.45 -21.81
C ASP A 218 11.68 -1.64 -22.90
N LYS A 219 11.93 -0.33 -22.92
CA LYS A 219 11.31 0.61 -23.87
C LYS A 219 11.76 0.37 -25.32
N ASN A 220 12.82 -0.40 -25.52
CA ASN A 220 13.32 -0.77 -26.85
C ASN A 220 12.67 -2.05 -27.40
N SER A 221 11.86 -2.77 -26.61
CA SER A 221 11.13 -3.95 -27.11
C SER A 221 10.15 -3.55 -28.20
N THR A 222 10.23 -4.26 -29.34
CA THR A 222 9.38 -4.04 -30.53
C THR A 222 8.32 -5.12 -30.71
N ASP A 223 8.36 -6.17 -29.90
CA ASP A 223 7.52 -7.37 -29.98
C ASP A 223 6.56 -7.54 -28.79
N ASN A 224 6.49 -6.52 -27.92
CA ASN A 224 5.68 -6.51 -26.70
C ASN A 224 6.09 -7.58 -25.66
N ASN A 225 7.33 -8.08 -25.69
CA ASN A 225 7.86 -9.02 -24.71
C ASN A 225 8.97 -8.41 -23.82
N GLY A 226 9.04 -7.07 -23.74
CA GLY A 226 10.05 -6.33 -22.96
C GLY A 226 9.87 -6.37 -21.44
N GLY A 227 8.82 -7.03 -20.94
CA GLY A 227 8.49 -7.11 -19.52
C GLY A 227 9.34 -8.10 -18.76
N THR A 228 9.87 -7.67 -17.60
CA THR A 228 10.61 -8.52 -16.66
C THR A 228 10.09 -8.34 -15.24
N LEU A 229 9.89 -9.45 -14.54
CA LEU A 229 9.50 -9.54 -13.14
C LEU A 229 10.70 -10.03 -12.30
N GLY A 230 11.24 -9.17 -11.43
CA GLY A 230 12.26 -9.54 -10.46
C GLY A 230 11.71 -9.68 -9.04
N PHE A 231 12.28 -10.62 -8.27
CA PHE A 231 11.99 -10.83 -6.85
C PHE A 231 13.25 -10.56 -6.03
N TYR A 232 13.12 -9.73 -5.00
CA TYR A 232 14.25 -9.25 -4.22
C TYR A 232 14.02 -9.47 -2.72
N LYS A 233 14.97 -10.14 -2.06
CA LYS A 233 14.98 -10.34 -0.61
C LYS A 233 15.41 -9.06 0.10
N ILE A 234 14.74 -8.76 1.21
CA ILE A 234 15.03 -7.60 2.05
C ILE A 234 15.66 -8.07 3.37
N ASP A 235 16.90 -7.66 3.62
CA ASP A 235 17.56 -7.80 4.92
C ASP A 235 17.37 -6.49 5.69
N GLY A 236 16.37 -6.48 6.57
CA GLY A 236 16.04 -5.32 7.39
C GLY A 236 17.03 -5.01 8.51
N ILE A 237 17.92 -5.94 8.85
CA ILE A 237 18.95 -5.73 9.87
C ILE A 237 20.11 -4.94 9.26
N ASN A 238 20.56 -5.36 8.08
CA ASN A 238 21.71 -4.75 7.41
C ASN A 238 21.33 -3.71 6.36
N ASN A 239 20.03 -3.44 6.17
CA ASN A 239 19.49 -2.54 5.14
C ASN A 239 19.96 -2.93 3.72
N LYS A 240 19.92 -4.24 3.41
CA LYS A 240 20.39 -4.77 2.11
C LYS A 240 19.25 -5.36 1.30
N VAL A 241 19.35 -5.20 -0.02
CA VAL A 241 18.45 -5.79 -1.00
C VAL A 241 19.24 -6.73 -1.90
N SER A 242 18.73 -7.94 -2.15
CA SER A 242 19.40 -8.91 -3.02
C SER A 242 18.42 -9.61 -3.95
N LYS A 243 18.76 -9.74 -5.23
CA LYS A 243 17.92 -10.43 -6.21
C LYS A 243 17.89 -11.93 -5.91
N ARG A 244 16.70 -12.52 -5.77
CA ARG A 244 16.52 -13.97 -5.68
C ARG A 244 16.38 -14.60 -7.06
N THR A 245 15.46 -14.07 -7.86
CA THR A 245 15.14 -14.62 -9.18
C THR A 245 14.49 -13.56 -10.06
N GLU A 246 14.42 -13.83 -11.35
CA GLU A 246 13.73 -13.01 -12.33
C GLU A 246 13.13 -13.85 -13.43
N TYR A 247 12.07 -13.33 -14.04
CA TYR A 247 11.34 -13.95 -15.15
C TYR A 247 11.12 -12.89 -16.22
N SER A 248 11.46 -13.19 -17.47
CA SER A 248 11.34 -12.28 -18.61
C SER A 248 10.39 -12.82 -19.68
N GLY A 249 10.15 -12.03 -20.72
CA GLY A 249 9.26 -12.40 -21.83
C GLY A 249 7.79 -12.07 -21.56
N PHE A 250 7.51 -11.18 -20.61
CA PHE A 250 6.16 -10.67 -20.38
C PHE A 250 5.89 -9.45 -21.26
N ALA A 251 4.61 -9.16 -21.49
CA ALA A 251 4.21 -7.80 -21.81
C ALA A 251 4.41 -6.87 -20.61
N ARG A 252 4.01 -5.59 -20.75
CA ARG A 252 4.01 -4.66 -19.62
C ARG A 252 3.11 -5.20 -18.49
N ILE A 253 3.74 -5.51 -17.35
CA ILE A 253 3.06 -6.20 -16.24
C ILE A 253 2.13 -5.22 -15.53
N ALA A 254 0.85 -5.60 -15.39
CA ALA A 254 -0.16 -4.81 -14.70
C ALA A 254 -0.24 -5.13 -13.19
N ASP A 255 -0.23 -6.41 -12.83
CA ASP A 255 -0.24 -6.88 -11.44
C ASP A 255 0.33 -8.30 -11.33
N VAL A 256 0.72 -8.69 -10.12
CA VAL A 256 1.20 -10.04 -9.77
C VAL A 256 0.57 -10.48 -8.46
N VAL A 257 0.08 -11.73 -8.44
CA VAL A 257 -0.40 -12.39 -7.22
C VAL A 257 0.12 -13.83 -7.12
N TYR A 258 0.35 -14.30 -5.89
CA TYR A 258 0.68 -15.70 -5.64
C TYR A 258 -0.54 -16.57 -5.82
N ARG A 259 -0.37 -17.69 -6.51
CA ARG A 259 -1.34 -18.79 -6.49
C ARG A 259 -1.05 -19.72 -5.33
N GLU A 260 -1.82 -19.58 -4.27
CA GLU A 260 -1.69 -20.40 -3.05
C GLU A 260 -2.35 -21.77 -3.24
N ARG A 261 -1.62 -22.85 -2.90
CA ARG A 261 -2.12 -24.23 -2.99
C ARG A 261 -2.24 -24.86 -1.61
N ARG A 262 -3.32 -25.62 -1.45
CA ARG A 262 -3.70 -26.43 -0.27
C ARG A 262 -3.81 -27.89 -0.65
#